data_AF-A0A2V9VFM2-F1
#
_entry.id   AF-A0A2V9VFM2-F1
#
_cell.length_a   1.000
_cell.length_b   1.000
_cell.length_c   1.000
_cell.angle_alpha   90.00
_cell.angle_beta   90.00
_cell.angle_gamma   90.00
#
_symmetry.space_group_name_H-M   'P 1'
#
loop_
_entity.id
_entity.type
_entity.pdbx_description
1 polymer ?
#
loop_
_entity_poly.entity_id
_entity_poly.type
_entity_poly.pdbx_seq_one_letter_code
_entity_poly.pdbx_strand_id
1 'polypeptide(L)' 'ILQEAGVACLSGTAFGDYGEGYLRFSVANSLENLNKALDRIQQWTVKNL' A
#
# COMPACT_ATOMS: atom_id res chain seq x y z
N ILE A 1 -7.37 -0.04 -0.69
CA ILE A 1 -6.27 0.88 -1.10
C ILE A 1 -6.11 1.07 -2.61
N LEU A 2 -5.97 0.03 -3.46
CA LEU A 2 -5.81 0.22 -4.91
C LEU A 2 -6.97 1.00 -5.54
N GLN A 3 -8.20 0.57 -5.29
CA GLN A 3 -9.38 1.19 -5.90
C GLN A 3 -9.66 2.61 -5.38
N GLU A 4 -9.39 2.87 -4.09
CA GLU A 4 -9.76 4.13 -3.45
C GLU A 4 -8.63 5.17 -3.43
N ALA A 5 -7.40 4.72 -3.21
CA ALA A 5 -6.22 5.57 -3.09
C ALA A 5 -5.33 5.51 -4.34
N GLY A 6 -5.58 4.58 -5.28
CA GLY A 6 -4.77 4.46 -6.49
C GLY A 6 -3.34 3.98 -6.22
N VAL A 7 -3.13 3.17 -5.18
CA VAL A 7 -1.82 2.59 -4.83
C VAL A 7 -1.89 1.07 -4.90
N ALA A 8 -1.05 0.45 -5.73
CA ALA A 8 -0.96 -0.99 -5.83
C ALA A 8 -0.07 -1.58 -4.73
N CYS A 9 -0.51 -2.70 -4.15
CA CYS A 9 0.22 -3.50 -3.18
C CYS A 9 -0.15 -4.98 -3.34
N LEU A 10 0.60 -5.87 -2.69
CA LEU A 10 0.28 -7.29 -2.65
C LEU A 10 -0.31 -7.64 -1.28
N SER A 11 -1.29 -8.56 -1.27
CA SER A 11 -1.74 -9.21 -0.04
C SER A 11 -0.59 -10.01 0.56
N GLY A 12 -0.44 -9.98 1.89
CA GLY A 12 0.54 -10.81 2.58
C GLY A 12 0.28 -12.31 2.39
N THR A 13 -0.99 -12.72 2.22
CA THR A 13 -1.37 -14.11 1.93
C THR A 13 -0.78 -14.65 0.62
N ALA A 14 -0.35 -13.77 -0.29
CA ALA A 14 0.40 -14.19 -1.48
C ALA A 14 1.80 -14.77 -1.16
N PHE A 15 2.25 -14.65 0.10
CA PHE A 15 3.54 -15.13 0.61
C PHE A 15 3.38 -16.25 1.65
N GLY A 16 2.18 -16.81 1.81
CA GLY A 16 1.86 -17.87 2.76
C GLY A 16 0.94 -17.40 3.90
N ASP A 17 0.47 -18.37 4.68
CA ASP A 17 -0.62 -18.17 5.64
C ASP A 17 -0.29 -17.19 6.77
N TYR A 18 0.99 -17.05 7.13
CA TYR A 18 1.45 -16.06 8.12
C TYR A 18 1.42 -14.61 7.63
N GLY A 19 1.06 -14.38 6.36
CA GLY A 19 0.86 -13.05 5.80
C GLY A 19 -0.55 -12.49 5.98
N GLU A 20 -1.48 -13.21 6.60
CA GLU A 20 -2.83 -12.71 6.90
C GLU A 20 -2.76 -11.43 7.73
N GLY A 21 -3.56 -10.42 7.37
CA GLY A 21 -3.54 -9.09 8.00
C GLY A 21 -2.37 -8.17 7.59
N TYR A 22 -1.48 -8.60 6.70
CA TYR A 22 -0.35 -7.80 6.21
C TYR A 22 -0.47 -7.43 4.72
N LEU A 23 0.22 -6.35 4.34
CA LEU A 23 0.38 -5.92 2.95
C LEU A 23 1.87 -5.77 2.62
N ARG A 24 2.24 -6.06 1.37
CA ARG A 24 3.60 -5.82 0.85
C ARG A 24 3.62 -4.69 -0.17
N PHE A 25 4.50 -3.73 0.05
CA PHE A 25 4.80 -2.65 -0.89
C PHE A 25 6.18 -2.84 -1.54
N SER A 26 6.30 -2.48 -2.81
CA SER A 26 7.60 -2.37 -3.48
C SER A 26 8.09 -0.92 -3.40
N VAL A 27 9.37 -0.74 -3.08
CA VAL A 27 10.03 0.58 -3.04
C VAL A 27 10.96 0.82 -4.24
N ALA A 28 10.94 -0.07 -5.23
CA ALA A 28 11.74 0.05 -6.46
C ALA A 28 11.07 1.01 -7.47
N ASN A 29 11.04 2.31 -7.15
CA ASN A 29 10.52 3.38 -8.00
C ASN A 29 11.23 4.72 -7.69
N SER A 30 10.90 5.80 -8.39
CA SER A 30 11.42 7.14 -8.08
C SER A 30 10.92 7.64 -6.73
N LEU A 31 11.74 8.44 -6.05
CA LEU A 31 11.36 9.08 -4.78
C LEU A 31 10.08 9.92 -4.92
N GLU A 32 9.91 10.58 -6.08
CA GLU A 32 8.69 11.35 -6.37
C GLU A 32 7.43 10.47 -6.33
N ASN A 33 7.46 9.30 -6.99
CA ASN A 33 6.32 8.39 -6.97
C ASN A 33 6.10 7.76 -5.60
N LEU A 34 7.18 7.45 -4.87
CA LEU A 34 7.08 6.94 -3.51
C LEU A 34 6.42 7.95 -2.58
N ASN A 35 6.82 9.23 -2.63
CA ASN A 35 6.20 10.30 -1.84
C ASN A 35 4.71 10.46 -2.19
N LYS A 36 4.36 10.48 -3.49
CA LYS A 36 2.94 10.53 -3.92
C LYS A 36 2.12 9.34 -3.41
N ALA A 37 2.70 8.14 -3.40
CA ALA A 37 2.03 6.95 -2.89
C ALA A 37 1.82 7.05 -1.37
N LEU A 38 2.82 7.52 -0.61
CA LEU A 38 2.72 7.73 0.83
C LEU A 38 1.64 8.76 1.18
N ASP A 39 1.58 9.89 0.46
CA ASP A 39 0.55 10.91 0.67
C ASP A 39 -0.87 10.34 0.46
N ARG A 40 -1.06 9.55 -0.60
CA ARG A 40 -2.34 8.88 -0.89
C ARG A 40 -2.72 7.86 0.19
N ILE A 41 -1.76 7.08 0.67
CA ILE A 41 -1.95 6.13 1.77
C ILE A 41 -2.36 6.88 3.04
N GLN A 42 -1.65 7.96 3.39
CA GLN A 42 -1.94 8.76 4.58
C GLN A 42 -3.36 9.34 4.53
N GLN A 43 -3.75 9.96 3.42
CA GLN A 43 -5.10 10.51 3.24
C GLN A 43 -6.18 9.43 3.37
N TRP A 44 -5.95 8.25 2.77
CA TRP A 44 -6.89 7.14 2.86
C TRP A 44 -6.99 6.59 4.28
N THR A 45 -5.88 6.45 4.99
CA THR A 45 -5.84 5.96 6.39
C THR A 45 -6.59 6.90 7.32
N VAL A 46 -6.32 8.21 7.28
CA VAL A 46 -7.01 9.21 8.12
C VAL A 46 -8.53 9.20 7.90
N LYS A 47 -8.98 8.84 6.70
CA LYS A 47 -10.41 8.82 6.36
C LYS A 47 -11.11 7.52 6.79
N ASN A 48 -10.42 6.38 6.81
CA ASN A 48 -11.06 5.06 6.87
C ASN A 48 -10.63 4.19 8.06
N LEU A 49 -9.64 4.61 8.85
CA LEU A 49 -9.16 3.93 10.05
C LEU A 49 -9.26 4.86 11.26
#